data_AF-A0A1G0WDZ0-F1
#
_entry.id   AF-A0A1G0WDZ0-F1
#
_cell.length_a   1.000
_cell.length_b   1.000
_cell.length_c   1.000
_cell.angle_alpha   90.00
_cell.angle_beta   90.00
_cell.angle_gamma   90.00
#
_symmetry.space_group_name_H-M   'P 1'
#
loop_
_entity.id
_entity.type
_entity.pdbx_description
1 polymer ?
#
loop_
_entity_poly.entity_id
_entity_poly.type
_entity_poly.pdbx_seq_one_letter_code
_entity_poly.pdbx_strand_id
1 'polypeptide(L)'
;MRKGLFIFVFALIVGSLALAVTSCGKKTPLPQDKKEYVGTWISETQDTIVIRANGEGNAKVGNTTISGGSVEFPDKNSISIKAIGLGPTLKINQPPQELEGRWQVVLDGTTYFKQ
;
A
#
# COMPACT_ATOMS: atom_id res chain seq x y z
N MET A 1 60.18 -10.03 -18.91
CA MET A 1 59.36 -8.88 -19.37
C MET A 1 58.73 -9.31 -20.69
N ARG A 2 57.44 -9.23 -21.01
CA ARG A 2 56.20 -8.69 -20.45
C ARG A 2 55.06 -9.46 -21.15
N LYS A 3 54.05 -9.90 -20.39
CA LYS A 3 52.61 -10.02 -20.73
C LYS A 3 52.29 -10.72 -22.08
N GLY A 4 51.88 -11.99 -22.07
CA GLY A 4 50.47 -12.38 -21.85
C GLY A 4 49.71 -12.25 -23.19
N LEU A 5 49.86 -13.21 -24.10
CA LEU A 5 48.94 -14.35 -24.26
C LEU A 5 47.51 -13.92 -24.67
N PHE A 6 47.26 -14.07 -25.98
CA PHE A 6 46.02 -14.61 -26.58
C PHE A 6 44.87 -13.65 -26.99
N ILE A 7 44.68 -13.62 -28.31
CA ILE A 7 43.41 -13.65 -29.04
C ILE A 7 42.57 -12.36 -28.95
N PHE A 8 42.97 -11.44 -29.82
CA PHE A 8 42.16 -10.35 -30.38
C PHE A 8 41.05 -10.89 -31.29
N VAL A 9 40.09 -11.67 -30.78
CA VAL A 9 38.79 -11.86 -31.45
C VAL A 9 37.75 -12.25 -30.39
N PHE A 10 37.27 -11.29 -29.61
CA PHE A 10 36.02 -11.45 -28.87
C PHE A 10 35.12 -10.27 -29.21
N ALA A 11 34.51 -10.39 -30.39
CA ALA A 11 33.58 -9.41 -30.92
C ALA A 11 32.35 -9.33 -30.02
N LEU A 12 32.21 -8.19 -29.33
CA LEU A 12 30.97 -7.50 -29.02
C LEU A 12 29.74 -8.41 -28.76
N ILE A 13 29.74 -9.07 -27.60
CA ILE A 13 28.49 -9.52 -26.98
C ILE A 13 27.80 -8.25 -26.48
N VAL A 14 26.87 -7.75 -27.30
CA VAL A 14 26.00 -6.61 -27.00
C VAL A 14 25.19 -6.95 -25.75
N GLY A 15 25.67 -6.43 -24.63
CA GLY A 15 24.94 -6.39 -23.37
C GLY A 15 23.80 -5.40 -23.46
N SER A 16 22.59 -5.91 -23.53
CA SER A 16 21.37 -5.20 -23.11
C SER A 16 20.65 -6.09 -22.10
N LEU A 17 21.31 -6.29 -20.96
CA LEU A 17 20.68 -6.80 -19.75
C LEU A 17 19.61 -5.78 -19.37
N ALA A 18 18.35 -6.08 -19.73
CA ALA A 18 17.19 -5.32 -19.32
C ALA A 18 17.15 -5.27 -17.79
N LEU A 19 17.62 -4.16 -17.22
CA LEU A 19 17.39 -3.79 -15.84
C LEU A 19 15.89 -3.54 -15.68
N ALA A 20 15.13 -4.60 -15.49
CA ALA A 20 13.82 -4.52 -14.88
C ALA A 20 14.04 -4.02 -13.46
N VAL A 21 14.05 -2.70 -13.29
CA VAL A 21 13.88 -2.07 -11.98
C VAL A 21 12.48 -2.43 -11.51
N THR A 22 12.33 -3.60 -10.91
CA THR A 22 11.19 -3.90 -10.06
C THR A 22 11.35 -2.98 -8.86
N SER A 23 10.84 -1.75 -8.99
CA SER A 23 10.52 -0.89 -7.86
C SER A 23 9.40 -1.59 -7.10
N CYS A 24 9.77 -2.64 -6.35
CA CYS A 24 8.96 -3.16 -5.28
C CYS A 24 9.09 -2.07 -4.20
N GLY A 25 8.25 -1.03 -4.32
CA GLY A 25 8.22 0.07 -3.37
C GLY A 25 8.13 -0.56 -1.98
N LYS A 26 9.17 -0.38 -1.17
CA LYS A 26 9.24 -0.96 0.16
C LYS A 26 8.01 -0.48 0.93
N LYS A 27 7.10 -1.40 1.26
CA LYS A 27 5.93 -1.07 2.08
C LYS A 27 6.36 -1.09 3.54
N THR A 28 6.10 0.01 4.23
CA THR A 28 6.44 0.15 5.64
C THR A 28 5.33 -0.49 6.47
N PRO A 29 5.65 -1.47 7.34
CA PRO A 29 4.66 -2.06 8.23
C PRO A 29 3.87 -1.03 9.04
N LEU A 30 2.63 -1.35 9.39
CA LEU A 30 1.81 -0.46 10.21
C LEU A 30 2.44 -0.24 11.60
N PRO A 31 2.38 0.98 12.14
CA PRO A 31 2.71 1.25 13.53
C PRO A 31 1.91 0.37 14.49
N GLN A 32 2.49 0.04 15.65
CA GLN A 32 1.88 -0.87 16.61
C GLN A 32 0.52 -0.38 17.13
N ASP A 33 0.35 0.92 17.30
CA ASP A 33 -0.88 1.60 17.71
C ASP A 33 -1.94 1.68 16.60
N LYS A 34 -1.65 1.19 15.39
CA LYS A 34 -2.57 1.18 14.24
C LYS A 34 -2.98 -0.22 13.79
N LYS A 35 -2.58 -1.27 14.51
CA LYS A 35 -2.87 -2.67 14.15
C LYS A 35 -4.37 -2.97 14.06
N GLU A 36 -5.21 -2.28 14.82
CA GLU A 36 -6.67 -2.49 14.81
C GLU A 36 -7.34 -2.11 13.47
N TYR A 37 -6.68 -1.25 12.68
CA TYR A 37 -7.11 -0.91 11.33
C TYR A 37 -6.90 -2.05 10.33
N VAL A 38 -6.08 -3.06 10.65
CA VAL A 38 -5.88 -4.21 9.77
C VAL A 38 -7.19 -4.99 9.60
N GLY A 39 -7.51 -5.30 8.35
CA GLY A 39 -8.73 -6.00 7.96
C GLY A 39 -9.32 -5.51 6.65
N THR A 40 -10.47 -6.07 6.31
CA THR A 40 -11.32 -5.63 5.20
C THR A 40 -12.51 -4.91 5.79
N TRP A 41 -12.72 -3.67 5.36
CA TRP A 41 -13.75 -2.77 5.84
C TRP A 41 -14.71 -2.46 4.70
N ILE A 42 -16.01 -2.66 4.93
CA ILE A 42 -17.05 -2.46 3.92
C ILE A 42 -18.12 -1.52 4.47
N SER A 43 -18.45 -0.48 3.71
CA SER A 43 -19.56 0.43 4.03
C SER A 43 -20.90 -0.11 3.50
N GLU A 44 -21.99 0.51 3.94
CA GLU A 44 -23.33 0.21 3.40
C GLU A 44 -23.44 0.55 1.90
N THR A 45 -22.67 1.54 1.43
CA THR A 45 -22.58 1.96 0.02
C THR A 45 -21.68 1.06 -0.84
N GLN A 46 -21.14 -0.03 -0.29
CA GLN A 46 -20.19 -0.94 -0.95
C GLN A 46 -18.81 -0.32 -1.23
N ASP A 47 -18.46 0.78 -0.57
CA ASP A 47 -17.07 1.24 -0.52
C ASP A 47 -16.25 0.23 0.29
N THR A 48 -15.03 -0.03 -0.15
CA THR A 48 -14.18 -1.08 0.41
C THR A 48 -12.80 -0.56 0.72
N ILE A 49 -12.32 -0.81 1.94
CA ILE A 49 -10.96 -0.48 2.36
C ILE A 49 -10.31 -1.76 2.89
N VAL A 50 -9.19 -2.17 2.30
CA VAL A 50 -8.38 -3.30 2.78
C VAL A 50 -7.09 -2.73 3.33
N ILE A 51 -6.73 -3.09 4.55
CA ILE A 51 -5.50 -2.68 5.21
C ILE A 51 -4.79 -3.93 5.69
N ARG A 52 -3.54 -4.11 5.26
CA ARG A 52 -2.71 -5.26 5.61
C ARG A 52 -1.64 -4.85 6.61
N ALA A 53 -1.23 -5.77 7.48
CA ALA A 53 -0.23 -5.51 8.52
C ALA A 53 1.13 -5.02 7.98
N ASN A 54 1.46 -5.38 6.74
CA ASN A 54 2.70 -4.98 6.07
C ASN A 54 2.67 -3.55 5.49
N GLY A 55 1.61 -2.76 5.71
CA GLY A 55 1.49 -1.42 5.14
C GLY A 55 0.82 -1.34 3.78
N GLU A 56 0.41 -2.47 3.20
CA GLU A 56 -0.32 -2.46 1.95
C GLU A 56 -1.81 -2.18 2.15
N GLY A 57 -2.39 -1.38 1.25
CA GLY A 57 -3.82 -1.10 1.24
C GLY A 57 -4.44 -1.11 -0.14
N ASN A 58 -5.73 -1.45 -0.17
CA ASN A 58 -6.62 -1.25 -1.31
C ASN A 58 -7.75 -0.34 -0.87
N ALA A 59 -8.21 0.55 -1.75
CA ALA A 59 -9.34 1.43 -1.48
C ALA A 59 -10.23 1.51 -2.71
N LYS A 60 -11.52 1.30 -2.52
CA LYS A 60 -12.59 1.63 -3.46
C LYS A 60 -13.51 2.58 -2.71
N VAL A 61 -13.41 3.87 -2.98
CA VAL A 61 -14.18 4.93 -2.31
C VAL A 61 -14.78 5.84 -3.38
N GLY A 62 -16.10 5.79 -3.53
CA GLY A 62 -16.79 6.45 -4.63
C GLY A 62 -16.22 6.04 -5.99
N ASN A 63 -15.77 7.01 -6.77
CA ASN A 63 -15.17 6.78 -8.10
C ASN A 63 -13.66 6.46 -8.07
N THR A 64 -13.04 6.44 -6.89
CA THR A 64 -11.60 6.20 -6.75
C THR A 64 -11.33 4.74 -6.42
N THR A 65 -10.50 4.07 -7.22
CA THR A 65 -10.05 2.69 -6.97
C THR A 65 -8.52 2.64 -6.96
N ILE A 66 -7.95 2.18 -5.85
CA ILE A 66 -6.52 1.97 -5.62
C ILE A 66 -6.32 0.51 -5.22
N SER A 67 -5.38 -0.15 -5.89
CA SER A 67 -4.94 -1.51 -5.56
C SER A 67 -3.44 -1.53 -5.31
N GLY A 68 -3.02 -2.21 -4.24
CA GLY A 68 -1.61 -2.37 -3.90
C GLY A 68 -0.92 -1.09 -3.42
N GLY A 69 -1.69 -0.10 -2.96
CA GLY A 69 -1.16 1.15 -2.41
C GLY A 69 -0.45 0.96 -1.06
N SER A 70 0.20 2.03 -0.60
CA SER A 70 0.76 2.15 0.74
C SER A 70 -0.23 2.85 1.66
N VAL A 71 -0.42 2.29 2.86
CA VAL A 71 -1.21 2.87 3.94
C VAL A 71 -0.31 3.76 4.77
N GLU A 72 -0.69 5.02 4.90
CA GLU A 72 0.03 6.03 5.67
C GLU A 72 -0.95 6.72 6.63
N PHE A 73 -0.42 7.22 7.75
CA PHE A 73 -1.16 8.05 8.69
C PHE A 73 -0.45 9.42 8.74
N PRO A 74 -0.79 10.36 7.85
CA PRO A 74 -0.13 11.66 7.79
C PRO A 74 -0.22 12.45 9.10
N ASP A 75 -1.30 12.20 9.84
CA ASP A 75 -1.58 12.76 11.16
C ASP A 75 -2.40 11.75 11.99
N LYS A 76 -2.76 12.13 13.22
CA LYS A 76 -3.49 11.25 14.15
C LYS A 76 -4.92 10.91 13.69
N ASN A 77 -5.50 11.76 12.85
CA ASN A 77 -6.91 11.76 12.47
C ASN A 77 -7.10 11.55 10.96
N SER A 78 -6.09 11.07 10.24
CA SER A 78 -6.17 10.82 8.81
C SER A 78 -5.52 9.50 8.44
N ILE A 79 -6.10 8.81 7.47
CA ILE A 79 -5.53 7.63 6.81
C ILE A 79 -5.44 7.89 5.32
N SER A 80 -4.28 7.63 4.73
CA SER A 80 -4.04 7.79 3.30
C SER A 80 -3.71 6.43 2.69
N ILE A 81 -4.32 6.11 1.55
CA ILE A 81 -4.06 4.88 0.81
C ILE A 81 -3.67 5.29 -0.60
N LYS A 82 -2.36 5.26 -0.91
CA LYS A 82 -1.84 5.83 -2.16
C LYS A 82 -1.00 4.83 -2.94
N ALA A 83 -1.15 4.82 -4.26
CA ALA A 83 -0.26 4.14 -5.20
C ALA A 83 0.30 5.18 -6.17
N ILE A 84 1.63 5.25 -6.30
CA ILE A 84 2.32 6.18 -7.22
C ILE A 84 1.85 7.65 -7.00
N GLY A 85 1.63 8.03 -5.74
CA GLY A 85 1.18 9.38 -5.37
C GLY A 85 -0.32 9.66 -5.54
N LEU A 86 -1.11 8.71 -6.06
CA LEU A 86 -2.55 8.85 -6.26
C LEU A 86 -3.32 8.00 -5.24
N GLY A 87 -4.41 8.56 -4.70
CA GLY A 87 -5.33 7.83 -3.84
C GLY A 87 -6.00 8.70 -2.79
N PRO A 88 -7.00 8.16 -2.07
CA PRO A 88 -7.75 8.92 -1.09
C PRO A 88 -6.92 9.19 0.18
N THR A 89 -7.20 10.31 0.80
CA THR A 89 -6.88 10.58 2.20
C THR A 89 -8.21 10.79 2.91
N LEU A 90 -8.52 9.93 3.87
CA LEU A 90 -9.79 9.91 4.58
C LEU A 90 -9.57 10.41 6.01
N LYS A 91 -10.48 11.24 6.51
CA LYS A 91 -10.50 11.65 7.92
C LYS A 91 -11.03 10.53 8.79
N ILE A 92 -10.35 10.25 9.89
CA ILE A 92 -10.78 9.34 10.94
C ILE A 92 -11.71 10.12 11.86
N ASN A 93 -13.02 9.92 11.71
CA ASN A 93 -14.02 10.50 12.60
C ASN A 93 -14.15 9.68 13.89
N GLN A 94 -14.06 8.35 13.79
CA GLN A 94 -14.03 7.43 14.93
C GLN A 94 -13.04 6.31 14.62
N PRO A 95 -12.10 5.99 15.53
CA PRO A 95 -11.16 4.88 15.34
C PRO A 95 -11.89 3.53 15.35
N PRO A 96 -11.23 2.46 14.87
CA PRO A 96 -11.73 1.09 14.98
C PRO A 96 -12.11 0.77 16.42
N GLN A 97 -13.34 0.31 16.59
CA GLN A 97 -13.85 -0.13 17.89
C GLN A 97 -14.86 -1.25 17.68
N GLU A 98 -14.94 -2.15 18.64
CA GLU A 98 -15.92 -3.22 18.66
C GLU A 98 -17.16 -2.74 19.42
N LEU A 99 -18.30 -2.64 18.71
CA LEU A 99 -19.61 -2.36 19.31
C LEU A 99 -20.52 -3.56 19.04
N GLU A 100 -21.16 -4.08 20.09
CA GLU A 100 -22.14 -5.16 19.98
C GLU A 100 -21.61 -6.42 19.24
N GLY A 101 -20.32 -6.72 19.41
CA GLY A 101 -19.66 -7.86 18.75
C GLY A 101 -19.30 -7.64 17.28
N ARG A 102 -19.42 -6.40 16.78
CA ARG A 102 -19.03 -6.03 15.42
C ARG A 102 -18.01 -4.90 15.43
N TRP A 103 -16.91 -5.11 14.71
CA TRP A 103 -15.91 -4.07 14.49
C TRP A 103 -16.42 -3.03 13.49
N GLN A 104 -16.31 -1.76 13.86
CA GLN A 104 -16.64 -0.63 12.99
C GLN A 104 -15.59 0.49 13.07
N VAL A 105 -15.52 1.29 12.02
CA VAL A 105 -14.69 2.51 11.94
C VAL A 105 -15.47 3.56 11.15
N VAL A 106 -15.31 4.85 11.47
CA VAL A 106 -15.96 5.93 10.73
C VAL A 106 -14.90 6.78 10.03
N LEU A 107 -14.94 6.77 8.70
CA LEU A 107 -14.00 7.47 7.82
C LEU A 107 -14.77 8.43 6.91
N ASP A 108 -14.40 9.71 6.91
CA ASP A 108 -15.11 10.80 6.20
C ASP A 108 -16.65 10.78 6.43
N GLY A 109 -17.06 10.47 7.66
CA GLY A 109 -18.47 10.36 8.05
C GLY A 109 -19.17 9.09 7.55
N THR A 110 -18.48 8.21 6.81
CA THR A 110 -19.00 6.92 6.36
C THR A 110 -18.62 5.84 7.36
N THR A 111 -19.60 5.06 7.81
CA THR A 111 -19.38 3.89 8.67
C THR A 111 -18.97 2.69 7.84
N TYR A 112 -17.88 2.04 8.24
CA TYR A 112 -17.43 0.79 7.66
C TYR A 112 -17.44 -0.31 8.73
N PHE A 113 -17.80 -1.52 8.31
CA PHE A 113 -17.81 -2.71 9.14
C PHE A 113 -16.71 -3.66 8.72
N LYS A 114 -16.02 -4.26 9.69
CA LYS A 114 -15.02 -5.29 9.41
C LYS A 114 -15.72 -6.56 8.93
N GLN A 115 -15.20 -7.18 7.87
CA GLN A 115 -15.59 -8.51 7.39
C GLN A 115 -14.75 -9.62 8.03
#